data_AF-A0A662EWQ3-F1
#
_entry.id   AF-A0A662EWQ3-F1
#
_cell.length_a   1.000
_cell.length_b   1.000
_cell.length_c   1.000
_cell.angle_alpha   90.00
_cell.angle_beta   90.00
_cell.angle_gamma   90.00
#
_symmetry.space_group_name_H-M   'P 1'
#
loop_
_entity.id
_entity.type
_entity.pdbx_description
1 polymer ?
#
loop_
_entity_poly.entity_id
_entity_poly.type
_entity_poly.pdbx_seq_one_letter_code
_entity_poly.pdbx_strand_id
1 'polypeptide(L)'
;MEPVRIADIPLETLANETWEGTLRRLTADMDPWDSDVGELARRYREMLRAMHELRFEIPGRMVLTCSVLLRMKSDELLASARPRSEFIAELEEAVEEAAEE
;
A
#
# COMPACT_ATOMS: atom_id res chain seq x y z
N MET A 1 10.95 -11.26 4.41
CA MET A 1 10.81 -9.89 3.86
C MET A 1 11.58 -8.96 4.78
N GLU A 2 12.61 -8.30 4.25
CA GLU A 2 13.35 -7.28 5.01
C GLU A 2 12.41 -6.11 5.35
N PRO A 3 12.38 -5.63 6.61
CA PRO A 3 11.59 -4.46 6.95
C PRO A 3 12.12 -3.25 6.17
N VAL A 4 11.23 -2.53 5.49
CA VAL A 4 11.56 -1.27 4.83
C VAL A 4 12.16 -0.32 5.87
N ARG A 5 13.45 -0.04 5.76
CA ARG A 5 14.14 0.91 6.64
C ARG A 5 13.88 2.32 6.12
N ILE A 6 12.89 2.99 6.70
CA ILE A 6 12.65 4.43 6.51
C ILE A 6 13.76 5.28 7.17
N ALA A 7 14.65 4.65 7.93
CA ALA A 7 15.64 5.26 8.81
C ALA A 7 16.81 6.00 8.13
N ASP A 8 16.97 5.93 6.81
CA ASP A 8 18.10 6.60 6.11
C ASP A 8 17.73 8.00 5.56
N ILE A 9 16.55 8.54 5.90
CA ILE A 9 16.14 9.89 5.47
C ILE A 9 16.62 10.92 6.52
N PRO A 10 17.39 11.95 6.12
CA PRO A 10 17.79 13.02 7.03
C PRO A 10 16.57 13.74 7.64
N LEU A 11 16.63 14.08 8.93
CA LEU A 11 15.51 14.73 9.63
C LEU A 11 15.15 16.09 9.00
N GLU A 12 16.16 16.83 8.52
CA GLU A 12 15.95 18.09 7.79
C GLU A 12 15.17 17.91 6.49
N THR A 13 15.29 16.75 5.84
CA THR A 13 14.51 16.39 4.65
C THR A 13 13.06 16.15 5.04
N LEU A 14 12.81 15.34 6.07
CA LEU A 14 11.46 15.06 6.57
C LEU A 14 10.72 16.32 7.03
N ALA A 15 11.42 17.26 7.67
CA ALA A 15 10.83 18.49 8.20
C ALA A 15 10.28 19.41 7.10
N ASN A 16 10.85 19.37 5.90
CA ASN A 16 10.48 20.23 4.77
C ASN A 16 9.72 19.47 3.67
N GLU A 17 9.27 18.26 3.98
CA GLU A 17 8.75 17.36 2.98
C GLU A 17 7.31 17.69 2.58
N THR A 18 7.05 17.65 1.28
CA THR A 18 5.70 17.86 0.72
C THR A 18 5.13 16.54 0.22
N TRP A 19 3.82 16.52 -0.05
CA TRP A 19 3.17 15.35 -0.66
C TRP A 19 3.74 15.04 -2.05
N GLU A 20 4.07 16.06 -2.84
CA GLU A 20 4.70 15.91 -4.17
C GLU A 20 6.13 15.38 -4.04
N GLY A 21 6.92 15.94 -3.12
CA GLY A 21 8.29 15.49 -2.86
C GLY A 21 8.32 14.04 -2.39
N THR A 22 7.40 13.69 -1.49
CA THR A 22 7.22 12.32 -1.01
C THR A 22 6.86 11.37 -2.15
N LEU A 23 5.90 11.71 -3.01
CA LEU A 23 5.58 10.88 -4.17
C LEU A 23 6.78 10.72 -5.09
N ARG A 24 7.43 11.82 -5.50
CA ARG A 24 8.61 11.79 -6.38
C ARG A 24 9.71 10.89 -5.84
N ARG A 25 9.96 10.92 -4.53
CA ARG A 25 10.96 10.07 -3.88
C ARG A 25 10.54 8.61 -3.87
N LEU A 26 9.30 8.31 -3.48
CA LEU A 26 8.83 6.94 -3.30
C LEU A 26 8.63 6.19 -4.62
N THR A 27 8.50 6.91 -5.73
CA THR A 27 8.40 6.36 -7.09
C THR A 27 9.72 6.43 -7.86
N ALA A 28 10.82 6.94 -7.27
CA ALA A 28 12.07 7.16 -7.99
C ALA A 28 12.71 5.87 -8.54
N ASP A 29 12.43 4.75 -7.89
CA ASP A 29 12.88 3.39 -8.24
C ASP A 29 11.78 2.55 -8.93
N MET A 30 10.61 3.12 -9.21
CA MET A 30 9.50 2.41 -9.86
C MET A 30 9.54 2.58 -11.38
N ASP A 31 9.09 1.56 -12.12
CA ASP A 31 8.82 1.68 -13.55
C ASP A 31 7.57 2.56 -13.76
N PRO A 32 7.68 3.71 -14.46
CA PRO A 32 6.53 4.59 -14.69
C PRO A 32 5.43 3.96 -15.55
N TRP A 33 5.72 2.92 -16.33
CA TRP A 33 4.75 2.24 -17.18
C TRP A 33 4.10 1.03 -16.51
N ASP A 34 4.69 0.53 -15.44
CA ASP A 34 4.24 -0.65 -14.68
C ASP A 34 4.35 -0.43 -13.17
N SER A 35 3.81 0.70 -12.71
CA SER A 35 3.86 1.07 -11.29
C SER A 35 2.82 0.32 -10.46
N ASP A 36 3.28 -0.44 -9.46
CA ASP A 36 2.41 -1.07 -8.45
C ASP A 36 1.89 -0.01 -7.45
N VAL A 37 0.62 0.38 -7.60
CA VAL A 37 -0.04 1.34 -6.71
C VAL A 37 -0.22 0.80 -5.29
N GLY A 38 -0.35 -0.52 -5.14
CA GLY A 38 -0.47 -1.21 -3.87
C GLY A 38 0.81 -1.14 -3.04
N GLU A 39 1.97 -1.18 -3.70
CA GLU A 39 3.30 -0.97 -3.14
C GLU A 39 3.53 0.51 -2.82
N LEU A 40 3.17 1.43 -3.72
CA LEU A 40 3.26 2.88 -3.46
C LEU A 40 2.42 3.28 -2.24
N ALA A 41 1.18 2.79 -2.14
CA ALA A 41 0.30 3.01 -1.00
C ALA A 41 0.92 2.51 0.32
N ARG A 42 1.61 1.36 0.28
CA ARG A 42 2.29 0.80 1.44
C ARG A 42 3.46 1.70 1.87
N ARG A 43 4.37 2.02 0.95
CA ARG A 43 5.54 2.89 1.20
C ARG A 43 5.12 4.27 1.74
N TYR A 44 4.10 4.87 1.15
CA TYR A 44 3.59 6.19 1.56
C TYR A 44 3.02 6.15 2.98
N ARG A 45 2.23 5.12 3.31
CA ARG A 45 1.68 4.95 4.65
C ARG A 45 2.77 4.72 5.70
N GLU A 46 3.81 3.96 5.36
CA GLU A 46 4.95 3.75 6.27
C GLU A 46 5.70 5.05 6.54
N MET A 47 5.89 5.91 5.53
CA MET A 47 6.45 7.25 5.72
C MET A 47 5.64 8.08 6.72
N LEU A 48 4.31 8.10 6.57
CA LEU A 48 3.44 8.83 7.51
C LEU A 48 3.50 8.25 8.92
N ARG A 49 3.61 6.92 9.07
CA ARG A 49 3.80 6.30 10.38
C ARG A 49 5.11 6.74 11.03
N ALA A 50 6.21 6.74 10.28
CA ALA A 50 7.50 7.19 10.78
C ALA A 50 7.46 8.68 11.21
N MET A 51 6.86 9.55 10.40
CA MET A 51 6.67 10.97 10.76
C MET A 51 5.85 11.13 12.04
N HIS A 52 4.76 10.35 12.18
CA HIS A 52 3.92 10.36 13.37
C HIS A 52 4.66 9.88 14.63
N GLU A 53 5.42 8.79 14.52
CA GLU A 53 6.24 8.23 15.61
C GLU A 53 7.31 9.22 16.09
N LEU A 54 7.90 9.97 15.16
CA LEU A 54 8.86 11.04 15.44
C LEU A 54 8.20 12.36 15.88
N ARG A 55 6.85 12.39 16.02
CA ARG A 55 6.05 13.55 16.42
C ARG A 55 6.17 14.77 15.48
N PHE A 56 6.43 14.55 14.19
CA PHE A 56 6.31 15.60 13.18
C PHE A 56 4.84 15.96 12.96
N GLU A 57 4.59 17.23 12.64
CA GLU A 57 3.30 17.64 12.10
C GLU A 57 3.14 17.04 10.70
N ILE A 58 2.01 16.38 10.45
CA ILE A 58 1.70 15.80 9.14
C ILE A 58 0.72 16.71 8.41
N PRO A 59 1.11 17.30 7.26
CA PRO A 59 0.23 18.13 6.47
C PRO A 59 -1.04 17.38 6.05
N GLY A 60 -2.22 18.01 6.12
CA GLY A 60 -3.48 17.38 5.73
C GLY A 60 -3.49 16.85 4.29
N ARG A 61 -2.77 17.51 3.36
CA ARG A 61 -2.59 17.02 1.99
C ARG A 61 -1.87 15.67 1.94
N MET A 62 -0.89 15.44 2.82
CA MET A 62 -0.20 14.15 2.89
C MET A 62 -1.15 13.04 3.32
N VAL A 63 -2.03 13.32 4.28
CA VAL A 63 -3.07 12.38 4.73
C VAL A 63 -4.06 12.08 3.59
N LEU A 64 -4.48 13.12 2.86
CA LEU A 64 -5.36 12.97 1.69
C LEU A 64 -4.71 12.12 0.58
N THR A 65 -3.44 12.36 0.27
CA THR A 65 -2.71 11.55 -0.72
C THR A 65 -2.69 10.08 -0.31
N CYS A 66 -2.41 9.79 0.97
CA CYS A 66 -2.45 8.42 1.50
C CYS A 66 -3.84 7.78 1.39
N SER A 67 -4.92 8.52 1.69
CA SER A 67 -6.27 7.96 1.60
C SER A 67 -6.68 7.66 0.15
N VAL A 68 -6.28 8.49 -0.81
CA VAL A 68 -6.49 8.23 -2.25
C VAL A 68 -5.73 6.98 -2.70
N LEU A 69 -4.44 6.85 -2.36
CA LEU A 69 -3.64 5.68 -2.70
C LEU A 69 -4.23 4.39 -2.10
N LEU A 70 -4.68 4.44 -0.84
CA LEU A 70 -5.33 3.29 -0.19
C LEU A 70 -6.66 2.93 -0.86
N ARG A 71 -7.43 3.91 -1.32
CA ARG A 71 -8.65 3.65 -2.09
C ARG A 71 -8.32 2.94 -3.41
N MET A 72 -7.35 3.45 -4.16
CA MET A 72 -6.92 2.83 -5.43
C MET A 72 -6.48 1.37 -5.22
N LYS A 73 -5.68 1.10 -4.18
CA LYS A 73 -5.30 -0.26 -3.80
C LYS A 73 -6.53 -1.13 -3.49
N SER A 74 -7.51 -0.59 -2.76
CA SER A 74 -8.73 -1.33 -2.44
C SER A 74 -9.56 -1.63 -3.68
N ASP A 75 -9.68 -0.68 -4.60
CA ASP A 75 -10.42 -0.84 -5.85
C ASP A 75 -9.80 -1.96 -6.71
N GLU A 76 -8.47 -2.01 -6.80
CA GLU A 76 -7.73 -3.07 -7.49
C GLU A 76 -7.94 -4.44 -6.84
N LEU A 77 -7.83 -4.52 -5.51
CA LEU A 77 -8.09 -5.76 -4.77
C LEU A 77 -9.52 -6.27 -5.01
N LEU A 78 -10.51 -5.37 -5.01
CA LEU A 78 -11.90 -5.74 -5.29
C LEU A 78 -12.11 -6.19 -6.74
N ALA A 79 -11.43 -5.57 -7.71
CA ALA A 79 -11.49 -5.98 -9.11
C ALA A 79 -10.86 -7.36 -9.35
N SER A 80 -9.79 -7.68 -8.61
CA SER A 80 -9.11 -8.99 -8.65
C SER A 80 -9.75 -10.05 -7.75
N ALA A 81 -10.67 -9.66 -6.86
CA ALA A 81 -11.28 -10.58 -5.91
C ALA A 81 -12.19 -11.55 -6.64
N ARG A 82 -11.93 -12.85 -6.47
CA ARG A 82 -12.92 -13.88 -6.81
C ARG A 82 -14.15 -13.68 -5.92
N PRO A 83 -15.38 -13.71 -6.48
CA PRO A 83 -16.60 -13.72 -5.68
C PRO A 83 -16.55 -14.82 -4.64
N ARG A 84 -16.88 -14.48 -3.39
CA ARG A 84 -16.89 -15.43 -2.27
C ARG A 84 -17.74 -16.67 -2.56
N SER A 85 -18.81 -16.52 -3.33
CA SER A 85 -19.68 -17.62 -3.75
C SER A 85 -18.98 -18.64 -4.66
N GLU A 86 -18.16 -18.17 -5.61
CA GLU A 86 -17.40 -19.05 -6.50
C GLU A 86 -16.35 -19.83 -5.71
N PHE A 87 -15.66 -19.16 -4.77
CA PHE A 87 -14.69 -19.81 -3.88
C PHE A 87 -15.34 -20.85 -2.96
N ILE A 88 -16.55 -20.58 -2.44
CA ILE A 88 -17.29 -21.55 -1.60
C ILE A 88 -17.69 -22.76 -2.43
N ALA A 89 -18.23 -22.57 -3.63
CA ALA A 89 -18.64 -23.67 -4.50
C ALA A 89 -17.45 -24.58 -4.87
N GLU A 90 -16.31 -24.00 -5.24
CA GLU A 90 -15.07 -24.74 -5.54
C GLU A 90 -14.57 -25.54 -4.31
N LEU A 91 -14.75 -24.99 -3.10
CA LEU A 91 -14.39 -25.68 -1.86
C LEU A 91 -15.34 -26.83 -1.51
N GLU A 92 -16.65 -26.63 -1.72
CA GLU A 92 -17.67 -27.66 -1.51
C GLU A 92 -17.45 -28.84 -2.45
N GLU A 93 -17.20 -28.57 -3.73
CA GLU A 93 -16.86 -29.58 -4.74
C GLU A 93 -15.61 -30.37 -4.36
N ALA A 94 -14.52 -29.69 -3.96
CA ALA A 94 -13.30 -30.37 -3.54
C ALA A 94 -13.47 -31.22 -2.26
N VAL A 95 -14.36 -30.84 -1.35
CA VAL A 95 -14.68 -31.63 -0.15
C VAL A 95 -15.51 -32.86 -0.52
N GLU A 96 -16.41 -32.74 -1.49
CA GLU A 96 -17.25 -33.85 -1.97
C GLU A 96 -16.40 -34.88 -2.71
N GLU A 97 -15.51 -34.46 -3.61
CA GLU A 97 -14.55 -35.34 -4.28
C GLU A 97 -13.66 -36.11 -3.29
N ALA A 98 -13.15 -35.44 -2.25
CA ALA A 98 -12.33 -36.07 -1.22
C ALA A 98 -13.11 -37.02 -0.29
N ALA A 99 -14.44 -36.93 -0.25
CA ALA A 99 -15.29 -37.84 0.51
C ALA A 99 -15.69 -39.07 -0.32
N GLU A 100 -15.57 -39.00 -1.65
CA GLU A 100 -15.84 -40.10 -2.58
C GLU A 100 -14.60 -40.97 -2.87
N GLU A 101 -13.38 -40.51 -2.52
CA GLU A 101 -12.11 -41.29 -2.48
C GLU A 101 -11.92 -42.10 -1.18
#